data_AF-A0A7W6W915-F1
#
_entry.id   AF-A0A7W6W915-F1
#
_cell.length_a   1.000
_cell.length_b   1.000
_cell.length_c   1.000
_cell.angle_alpha   90.00
_cell.angle_beta   90.00
_cell.angle_gamma   90.00
#
_symmetry.space_group_name_H-M   'P 1'
#
loop_
_entity.id
_entity.type
_entity.pdbx_description
1 polymer ?
#
loop_
_entity_poly.entity_id
_entity_poly.type
_entity_poly.pdbx_seq_one_letter_code
_entity_poly.pdbx_strand_id
1 'polypeptide(L)'
;MDRVSPRQAHTTPPAHAFAPRRFSWWRQGLRLVRYRLVIPLLRSRHSPEHTARGVTIGVIWAMTPLVGIQMLCVLLTWVVTTRLFSWHFNLVLGLAWTWITNVFTVLPFYYTFYVTGQVMLGHWDDLSGYDSFVALWQGTFSEDAGFWEVARGYAGDIVQGWGLPLVVGSLPWVLLTGVSSYIVTLRLSRRRQERLEARQLARSRAAIEADGHDPSGGRVSAGLRTGTDDR
;
A
#
# COMPACT_ATOMS: atom_id res chain seq x y z
N MET A 1 81.62 -35.43 -1.30
CA MET A 1 80.55 -36.13 -2.04
C MET A 1 79.27 -35.95 -1.25
N ASP A 2 78.71 -34.75 -1.28
CA ASP A 2 77.78 -34.25 -2.31
C ASP A 2 76.34 -34.57 -1.96
N ARG A 3 75.64 -33.56 -1.43
CA ARG A 3 74.41 -33.02 -2.02
C ARG A 3 74.01 -31.77 -1.24
N VAL A 4 74.52 -30.64 -1.69
CA VAL A 4 73.85 -29.35 -1.51
C VAL A 4 72.60 -29.40 -2.38
N SER A 5 71.42 -29.23 -1.79
CA SER A 5 70.18 -28.96 -2.53
C SER A 5 69.58 -27.63 -2.05
N PRO A 6 69.26 -26.71 -2.98
CA PRO A 6 68.82 -25.35 -2.65
C PRO A 6 67.29 -25.24 -2.69
N ARG A 7 66.63 -24.89 -1.59
CA ARG A 7 65.22 -24.45 -1.56
C ARG A 7 64.95 -23.68 -0.25
N GLN A 8 64.18 -22.61 -0.17
CA GLN A 8 63.44 -21.83 -1.16
C GLN A 8 63.05 -20.49 -0.51
N ALA A 9 62.71 -19.54 -1.38
CA ALA A 9 62.39 -18.16 -1.13
C ALA A 9 61.28 -17.90 -0.09
N HIS A 10 61.38 -16.70 0.49
CA HIS A 10 60.32 -15.93 1.11
C HIS A 10 58.95 -16.15 0.44
N THR A 11 57.97 -16.60 1.21
CA THR A 11 56.56 -16.43 0.89
C THR A 11 55.91 -15.59 1.97
N THR A 12 55.77 -14.30 1.69
CA THR A 12 54.93 -13.36 2.45
C THR A 12 53.49 -13.91 2.47
N PRO A 13 52.80 -13.95 3.61
CA PRO A 13 51.40 -14.37 3.64
C PRO A 13 50.53 -13.38 2.84
N PRO A 14 49.52 -13.85 2.08
CA PRO A 14 48.69 -12.96 1.29
C PRO A 14 47.85 -12.07 2.21
N ALA A 15 47.92 -10.75 1.95
CA ALA A 15 47.06 -9.77 2.56
C ALA A 15 45.59 -10.16 2.35
N HIS A 16 44.87 -10.37 3.44
CA HIS A 16 43.43 -10.61 3.42
C HIS A 16 42.74 -9.44 2.70
N ALA A 17 42.25 -9.71 1.50
CA ALA A 17 41.43 -8.77 0.75
C ALA A 17 40.15 -8.49 1.54
N PHE A 18 40.07 -7.33 2.18
CA PHE A 18 38.85 -6.83 2.79
C PHE A 18 37.81 -6.59 1.69
N ALA A 19 36.90 -7.54 1.51
CA ALA A 19 35.73 -7.35 0.65
C ALA A 19 34.90 -6.18 1.20
N PRO A 20 34.55 -5.15 0.39
CA PRO A 20 33.76 -4.03 0.88
C PRO A 20 32.35 -4.52 1.22
N ARG A 21 31.95 -4.33 2.47
CA ARG A 21 30.58 -4.55 2.94
C ARG A 21 29.63 -3.62 2.19
N ARG A 22 28.99 -4.11 1.12
CA ARG A 22 27.98 -3.35 0.38
C ARG A 22 26.89 -2.87 1.35
N PHE A 23 26.68 -1.56 1.34
CA PHE A 23 25.87 -0.77 2.25
C PHE A 23 24.51 -1.39 2.60
N SER A 24 24.32 -1.67 3.89
CA SER A 24 23.12 -2.28 4.47
C SER A 24 22.03 -1.25 4.82
N TRP A 25 22.11 -0.01 4.34
CA TRP A 25 21.14 1.02 4.73
C TRP A 25 19.79 0.78 4.06
N TRP A 26 19.78 0.24 2.83
CA TRP A 26 18.51 -0.11 2.18
C TRP A 26 17.79 -1.29 2.83
N ARG A 27 18.55 -2.30 3.26
CA ARG A 27 17.99 -3.46 3.97
C ARG A 27 17.54 -3.10 5.39
N GLN A 28 18.22 -2.16 6.04
CA GLN A 28 17.81 -1.64 7.35
C GLN A 28 16.57 -0.75 7.24
N GLY A 29 16.50 0.14 6.24
CA GLY A 29 15.31 0.93 5.94
C GLY A 29 14.10 0.06 5.60
N LEU A 30 14.26 -0.91 4.71
CA LEU A 30 13.21 -1.89 4.37
C LEU A 30 12.81 -2.76 5.58
N ARG A 31 13.75 -3.11 6.46
CA ARG A 31 13.43 -3.79 7.73
C ARG A 31 12.64 -2.89 8.65
N LEU A 32 13.01 -1.63 8.83
CA LEU A 32 12.24 -0.71 9.68
C LEU A 32 10.84 -0.48 9.12
N VAL A 33 10.69 -0.26 7.81
CA VAL A 33 9.37 -0.16 7.16
C VAL A 33 8.59 -1.46 7.36
N ARG A 34 9.22 -2.62 7.20
CA ARG A 34 8.57 -3.91 7.42
C ARG A 34 8.16 -4.12 8.88
N TYR A 35 8.99 -3.78 9.85
CA TYR A 35 8.74 -4.04 11.27
C TYR A 35 7.90 -2.97 11.97
N ARG A 36 7.95 -1.71 11.55
CA ARG A 36 7.14 -0.62 12.12
C ARG A 36 5.88 -0.30 11.34
N LEU A 37 5.85 -0.55 10.04
CA LEU A 37 4.67 -0.29 9.21
C LEU A 37 3.97 -1.61 8.87
N VAL A 38 4.65 -2.52 8.17
CA VAL A 38 4.00 -3.69 7.54
C VAL A 38 3.54 -4.72 8.58
N ILE A 39 4.36 -5.04 9.58
CA ILE A 39 4.04 -6.04 10.60
C ILE A 39 2.92 -5.57 11.52
N PRO A 40 2.90 -4.31 12.03
CA PRO A 40 1.76 -3.78 12.76
C PRO A 40 0.51 -3.79 11.88
N LEU A 41 0.59 -3.35 10.63
CA LEU A 41 -0.53 -3.39 9.67
C LEU A 41 -1.08 -4.81 9.39
N LEU A 42 -0.22 -5.84 9.39
CA LEU A 42 -0.64 -7.24 9.22
C LEU A 42 -1.22 -7.85 10.50
N ARG A 43 -0.83 -7.35 11.67
CA ARG A 43 -1.16 -7.92 12.99
C ARG A 43 -2.30 -7.17 13.67
N SER A 44 -2.52 -5.91 13.32
CA SER A 44 -3.66 -5.13 13.79
C SER A 44 -4.91 -5.61 13.06
N ARG A 45 -5.85 -6.17 13.83
CA ARG A 45 -7.23 -6.39 13.41
C ARG A 45 -7.93 -5.03 13.28
N HIS A 46 -7.45 -4.16 12.40
CA HIS A 46 -8.12 -2.90 12.14
C HIS A 46 -9.53 -3.19 11.61
N SER A 47 -10.50 -2.41 12.07
CA SER A 47 -11.88 -2.48 11.56
C SER A 47 -11.85 -2.43 10.02
N PRO A 48 -12.67 -3.23 9.31
CA PRO A 48 -12.80 -3.19 7.85
C PRO A 48 -12.99 -1.78 7.31
N GLU A 49 -13.65 -0.93 8.09
CA GLU A 49 -13.94 0.46 7.76
C GLU A 49 -12.67 1.32 7.75
N HIS A 50 -11.70 1.05 8.63
CA HIS A 50 -10.42 1.74 8.65
C HIS A 50 -9.68 1.51 7.32
N THR A 51 -9.63 0.26 6.86
CA THR A 51 -9.03 -0.11 5.57
C THR A 51 -9.79 0.52 4.40
N ALA A 52 -11.13 0.39 4.39
CA ALA A 52 -11.97 0.94 3.33
C ALA A 52 -11.80 2.46 3.17
N ARG A 53 -11.77 3.21 4.28
CA ARG A 53 -11.53 4.66 4.26
C ARG A 53 -10.19 5.01 3.63
N GLY A 54 -9.12 4.28 3.98
CA GLY A 54 -7.79 4.53 3.42
C GLY A 54 -7.76 4.31 1.92
N VAL A 55 -8.36 3.21 1.44
CA VAL A 55 -8.49 2.94 0.00
C VAL A 55 -9.28 4.04 -0.71
N THR A 56 -10.44 4.43 -0.17
CA THR A 56 -11.29 5.45 -0.76
C THR A 56 -10.61 6.81 -0.89
N ILE A 57 -9.93 7.28 0.16
CA ILE A 57 -9.18 8.55 0.08
C ILE A 57 -8.06 8.46 -0.96
N GLY A 58 -7.34 7.34 -1.01
CA GLY A 58 -6.30 7.12 -2.02
C GLY A 58 -6.84 7.16 -3.45
N VAL A 59 -7.97 6.48 -3.70
CA VAL A 59 -8.64 6.44 -5.02
C VAL A 59 -9.20 7.81 -5.40
N ILE A 60 -9.83 8.54 -4.47
CA ILE A 60 -10.33 9.90 -4.71
C ILE A 60 -9.20 10.80 -5.20
N TRP A 61 -8.07 10.81 -4.50
CA TRP A 61 -6.93 11.64 -4.92
C TRP A 61 -6.29 11.11 -6.20
N ALA A 62 -6.17 9.79 -6.40
CA ALA A 62 -5.67 9.22 -7.65
C ALA A 62 -6.49 9.68 -8.86
N MET A 63 -7.81 9.82 -8.72
CA MET A 63 -8.71 10.20 -9.82
C MET A 63 -8.84 11.71 -10.01
N THR A 64 -8.12 12.52 -9.23
CA THR A 64 -7.98 13.96 -9.49
C THR A 64 -6.74 14.22 -10.32
N PRO A 65 -6.78 15.10 -11.34
CA PRO A 65 -5.62 15.38 -12.18
C PRO A 65 -4.63 16.28 -11.41
N LEU A 66 -3.95 15.72 -10.41
CA LEU A 66 -3.02 16.43 -9.53
C LEU A 66 -1.65 15.76 -9.60
N VAL A 67 -0.96 15.90 -10.74
CA VAL A 67 0.33 15.23 -10.97
C VAL A 67 1.32 15.56 -9.86
N GLY A 68 1.83 14.52 -9.19
CA GLY A 68 2.89 14.61 -8.18
C GLY A 68 2.47 15.20 -6.81
N ILE A 69 1.37 15.94 -6.72
CA ILE A 69 0.88 16.53 -5.44
C ILE A 69 -0.13 15.60 -4.74
N GLN A 70 -0.73 14.62 -5.44
CA GLN A 70 -1.67 13.64 -4.89
C GLN A 70 -1.24 13.03 -3.54
N MET A 71 0.03 12.64 -3.40
CA MET A 71 0.53 12.06 -2.15
C MET A 71 0.48 13.06 -0.99
N LEU A 72 0.81 14.33 -1.26
CA LEU A 72 0.70 15.40 -0.28
C LEU A 72 -0.77 15.63 0.08
N CYS A 73 -1.69 15.61 -0.89
CA CYS A 73 -3.12 15.74 -0.62
C CYS A 73 -3.66 14.61 0.26
N VAL A 74 -3.23 13.35 0.04
CA VAL A 74 -3.57 12.23 0.93
C VAL A 74 -3.03 12.45 2.34
N LEU A 75 -1.77 12.88 2.48
CA LEU A 75 -1.16 13.17 3.77
C LEU A 75 -1.88 14.32 4.50
N LEU A 76 -2.18 15.41 3.80
CA LEU A 76 -2.92 16.55 4.35
C LEU A 76 -4.32 16.13 4.78
N THR A 77 -5.02 15.36 3.94
CA THR A 77 -6.34 14.80 4.29
C THR A 77 -6.22 13.98 5.57
N TRP A 78 -5.21 13.13 5.69
CA TRP A 78 -4.98 12.33 6.89
C TRP A 78 -4.71 13.19 8.13
N VAL A 79 -3.88 14.22 8.02
CA VAL A 79 -3.59 15.14 9.14
C VAL A 79 -4.86 15.87 9.55
N VAL A 80 -5.61 16.44 8.61
CA VAL A 80 -6.85 17.18 8.85
C VAL A 80 -7.89 16.28 9.49
N THR A 81 -8.14 15.10 8.92
CA THR A 81 -9.16 14.19 9.43
C THR A 81 -8.81 13.64 10.81
N THR A 82 -7.54 13.34 11.04
CA THR A 82 -7.06 12.83 12.33
C THR A 82 -7.10 13.92 13.41
N ARG A 83 -6.66 15.15 13.09
CA ARG A 83 -6.55 16.24 14.07
C ARG A 83 -7.86 16.95 14.35
N LEU A 84 -8.69 17.18 13.34
CA LEU A 84 -9.92 17.97 13.49
C LEU A 84 -11.15 17.10 13.73
N PHE A 85 -11.21 15.92 13.10
CA PHE A 85 -12.41 15.09 13.09
C PHE A 85 -12.25 13.77 13.85
N SER A 86 -11.08 13.52 14.45
CA SER A 86 -10.72 12.22 15.07
C SER A 86 -10.98 11.01 14.15
N TRP A 87 -10.98 11.26 12.84
CA TRP A 87 -11.32 10.29 11.81
C TRP A 87 -10.04 9.69 11.23
N HIS A 88 -9.74 8.49 11.69
CA HIS A 88 -8.52 7.78 11.36
C HIS A 88 -8.75 6.84 10.17
N PHE A 89 -7.78 6.84 9.25
CA PHE A 89 -7.72 5.88 8.15
C PHE A 89 -6.27 5.41 7.90
N ASN A 90 -6.13 4.34 7.13
CA ASN A 90 -4.83 3.73 6.86
C ASN A 90 -4.08 4.56 5.81
N LEU A 91 -3.20 5.45 6.28
CA LEU A 91 -2.40 6.34 5.43
C LEU A 91 -1.58 5.59 4.40
N VAL A 92 -1.00 4.44 4.77
CA VAL A 92 -0.15 3.65 3.87
C VAL A 92 -0.96 3.12 2.69
N LEU A 93 -2.16 2.61 2.96
CA LEU A 93 -3.06 2.19 1.88
C LEU A 93 -3.52 3.37 1.04
N GLY A 94 -3.85 4.51 1.65
CA GLY A 94 -4.21 5.72 0.90
C GLY A 94 -3.11 6.15 -0.06
N LEU A 95 -1.86 6.21 0.40
CA LEU A 95 -0.71 6.52 -0.46
C LEU A 95 -0.51 5.47 -1.54
N ALA A 96 -0.59 4.18 -1.22
CA ALA A 96 -0.43 3.11 -2.21
C ALA A 96 -1.44 3.18 -3.35
N TRP A 97 -2.69 3.56 -3.05
CA TRP A 97 -3.73 3.70 -4.07
C TRP A 97 -3.55 4.94 -4.97
N THR A 98 -2.74 5.93 -4.59
CA THR A 98 -2.36 7.02 -5.51
C THR A 98 -1.52 6.54 -6.70
N TRP A 99 -0.89 5.37 -6.61
CA TRP A 99 -0.08 4.80 -7.69
C TRP A 99 -0.88 4.08 -8.77
N ILE A 100 -2.23 4.09 -8.69
CA ILE A 100 -3.05 3.65 -9.83
C ILE A 100 -2.71 4.48 -11.07
N THR A 101 -2.54 5.80 -10.91
CA THR A 101 -2.23 6.75 -11.98
C THR A 101 -0.72 6.94 -12.13
N ASN A 102 -0.06 5.92 -12.66
CA ASN A 102 1.36 5.93 -13.01
C ASN A 102 1.58 6.44 -14.46
N VAL A 103 2.86 6.58 -14.86
CA VAL A 103 3.25 7.08 -16.20
C VAL A 103 2.53 6.36 -17.35
N PHE A 104 2.26 5.06 -17.23
CA PHE A 104 1.59 4.29 -18.29
C PHE A 104 0.07 4.49 -18.34
N THR A 105 -0.54 4.89 -17.22
CA THR A 105 -2.00 4.94 -17.05
C THR A 105 -2.54 6.36 -16.98
N VAL A 106 -1.69 7.34 -16.65
CA VAL A 106 -2.06 8.74 -16.50
C VAL A 106 -2.68 9.31 -17.77
N LEU A 107 -2.10 9.01 -18.95
CA LEU A 107 -2.60 9.52 -20.24
C LEU A 107 -4.01 8.97 -20.58
N PRO A 108 -4.28 7.65 -20.54
CA PRO A 108 -5.63 7.12 -20.69
C PRO A 108 -6.66 7.71 -19.72
N PHE A 109 -6.30 7.85 -18.43
CA PHE A 109 -7.19 8.45 -17.44
C PHE A 109 -7.48 9.92 -17.76
N TYR A 110 -6.44 10.70 -18.08
CA TYR A 110 -6.60 12.13 -18.33
C TYR A 110 -7.38 12.37 -19.61
N TYR A 111 -7.20 11.56 -20.65
CA TYR A 111 -8.04 11.64 -21.84
C TYR A 111 -9.52 11.38 -21.51
N THR A 112 -9.79 10.38 -20.67
CA THR A 112 -11.16 10.08 -20.22
C THR A 112 -11.76 11.27 -19.46
N PHE A 113 -10.99 11.90 -18.58
CA PHE A 113 -11.41 13.11 -17.86
C PHE A 113 -11.63 14.27 -18.82
N TYR A 114 -10.73 14.49 -19.78
CA TYR A 114 -10.85 15.56 -20.77
C TYR A 114 -12.12 15.40 -21.61
N VAL A 115 -12.37 14.22 -22.18
CA VAL A 115 -13.57 13.94 -22.98
C VAL A 115 -14.83 14.11 -22.13
N THR A 116 -14.84 13.57 -20.92
CA THR A 116 -15.97 13.73 -19.99
C THR A 116 -16.22 15.21 -19.67
N GLY A 117 -15.14 15.98 -19.47
CA GLY A 117 -15.20 17.40 -19.18
C GLY A 117 -15.69 18.25 -20.34
N GLN A 118 -15.21 17.99 -21.56
CA GLN A 118 -15.68 18.69 -22.76
C GLN A 118 -17.17 18.45 -22.99
N VAL A 119 -17.62 17.20 -22.81
CA VAL A 119 -19.05 16.85 -22.86
C VAL A 119 -19.86 17.61 -21.79
N MET A 120 -19.37 17.66 -20.55
CA MET A 120 -20.05 18.36 -19.46
C MET A 120 -20.07 19.88 -19.64
N LEU A 121 -19.05 20.46 -20.27
CA LEU A 121 -18.98 21.88 -20.60
C LEU A 121 -19.75 22.25 -21.87
N GLY A 122 -20.29 21.25 -22.59
CA GLY A 122 -21.06 21.45 -23.81
C GLY A 122 -20.22 21.65 -25.07
N HIS A 123 -18.91 21.38 -25.02
CA HIS A 123 -17.99 21.49 -26.15
C HIS A 123 -17.97 20.21 -26.98
N TRP A 124 -19.12 19.84 -27.57
CA TRP A 124 -19.26 18.63 -28.37
C TRP A 124 -18.46 18.65 -29.67
N ASP A 125 -18.13 19.85 -30.18
CA ASP A 125 -17.41 20.03 -31.43
C ASP A 125 -15.87 20.13 -31.23
N ASP A 126 -15.40 20.22 -29.98
CA ASP A 126 -13.99 20.36 -29.60
C ASP A 126 -13.48 19.11 -28.84
N LEU A 127 -13.86 17.93 -29.34
CA LEU A 127 -13.27 16.67 -28.89
C LEU A 127 -12.00 16.39 -29.68
N SER A 128 -10.87 16.82 -29.13
CA SER A 128 -9.57 16.40 -29.62
C SER A 128 -9.45 14.86 -29.61
N GLY A 129 -8.92 14.29 -30.69
CA GLY A 129 -8.63 12.86 -30.77
C GLY A 129 -7.56 12.43 -29.76
N TYR A 130 -7.53 11.14 -29.42
CA TYR A 130 -6.55 10.59 -28.46
C TYR A 130 -5.11 10.90 -28.87
N ASP A 131 -4.77 10.76 -30.16
CA ASP A 131 -3.39 10.98 -30.64
C ASP A 131 -2.96 12.45 -30.53
N SER A 132 -3.85 13.40 -30.86
CA SER A 132 -3.59 14.83 -30.68
C SER A 132 -3.43 15.19 -29.20
N PHE A 133 -4.22 14.57 -28.33
CA PHE A 133 -4.12 14.75 -26.89
C PHE A 133 -2.76 14.22 -26.38
N VAL A 134 -2.39 13.00 -26.75
CA VAL A 134 -1.12 12.39 -26.35
C VAL A 134 0.06 13.23 -26.84
N ALA A 135 0.04 13.73 -28.08
CA ALA A 135 1.10 14.58 -28.61
C ALA A 135 1.31 15.86 -27.79
N LEU A 136 0.22 16.50 -27.35
CA LEU A 136 0.28 17.69 -26.49
C LEU A 136 0.86 17.35 -25.10
N TRP A 137 0.40 16.25 -24.50
CA TRP A 137 0.82 15.84 -23.16
C TRP A 137 2.21 15.21 -23.08
N GLN A 138 2.70 14.59 -24.15
CA GLN A 138 4.09 14.10 -24.23
C GLN A 138 5.10 15.26 -24.18
N GLY A 139 4.72 16.44 -24.69
CA GLY A 139 5.53 17.65 -24.51
C GLY A 139 5.60 18.12 -23.06
N THR A 140 4.53 17.95 -22.29
CA THR A 140 4.45 18.35 -20.87
C THR A 140 5.12 17.35 -19.92
N PHE A 141 5.12 16.05 -20.25
CA PHE A 141 5.66 14.96 -19.43
C PHE A 141 6.93 14.31 -20.01
N SER A 142 7.87 15.10 -20.54
CA SER A 142 9.14 14.54 -21.00
C SER A 142 9.87 13.82 -19.87
N GLU A 143 10.53 12.68 -20.18
CA GLU A 143 11.20 11.83 -19.18
C GLU A 143 12.31 12.56 -18.40
N ASP A 144 12.84 13.64 -18.98
CA ASP A 144 13.89 14.49 -18.40
C ASP A 144 13.34 15.67 -17.57
N ALA A 145 12.02 15.90 -17.57
CA ALA A 145 11.44 17.05 -16.88
C ALA A 145 11.51 16.89 -15.36
N GLY A 146 12.07 17.90 -14.69
CA GLY A 146 12.04 17.97 -13.24
C GLY A 146 10.61 18.15 -12.70
N PHE A 147 10.37 17.77 -11.43
CA PHE A 147 9.06 17.97 -10.77
C PHE A 147 8.51 19.40 -10.90
N TRP A 148 9.39 20.41 -10.83
CA TRP A 148 9.02 21.83 -11.01
C TRP A 148 8.76 22.26 -12.45
N GLU A 149 9.26 21.54 -13.44
CA GLU A 149 8.92 21.79 -14.84
C GLU A 149 7.56 21.19 -15.15
N VAL A 150 7.30 19.95 -14.73
CA VAL A 150 5.98 19.31 -14.85
C VAL A 150 4.92 20.12 -14.13
N ALA A 151 5.19 20.59 -12.89
CA ALA A 151 4.24 21.40 -12.14
C ALA A 151 3.95 22.75 -12.81
N ARG A 152 4.96 23.41 -13.40
CA ARG A 152 4.77 24.68 -14.14
C ARG A 152 4.05 24.48 -15.47
N GLY A 153 4.39 23.42 -16.21
CA GLY A 153 3.70 23.05 -17.45
C GLY A 153 2.22 22.80 -17.19
N TYR A 154 1.92 21.96 -16.19
CA TYR A 154 0.54 21.68 -15.79
C TYR A 154 -0.23 22.93 -15.32
N ALA A 155 0.43 23.82 -14.56
CA ALA A 155 -0.17 25.11 -14.18
C ALA A 155 -0.45 26.00 -15.42
N GLY A 156 0.45 26.00 -16.40
CA GLY A 156 0.25 26.67 -17.68
C GLY A 156 -0.95 26.11 -18.45
N ASP A 157 -1.08 24.78 -18.53
CA ASP A 157 -2.18 24.10 -19.22
C ASP A 157 -3.54 24.37 -18.57
N ILE A 158 -3.58 24.50 -17.23
CA ILE A 158 -4.77 24.96 -16.50
C ILE A 158 -5.14 26.39 -16.88
N VAL A 159 -4.17 27.30 -16.92
CA VAL A 159 -4.40 28.72 -17.22
C VAL A 159 -4.82 28.93 -18.69
N GLN A 160 -4.30 28.11 -19.61
CA GLN A 160 -4.62 28.16 -21.03
C GLN A 160 -5.98 27.52 -21.38
N GLY A 161 -6.73 27.03 -20.39
CA GLY A 161 -8.11 26.54 -20.56
C GLY A 161 -8.23 25.03 -20.77
N TRP A 162 -7.14 24.32 -21.04
CA TRP A 162 -7.13 22.86 -21.24
C TRP A 162 -7.27 22.06 -19.94
N GLY A 163 -6.85 22.64 -18.82
CA GLY A 163 -7.01 22.00 -17.50
C GLY A 163 -8.44 22.07 -16.94
N LEU A 164 -9.29 23.00 -17.40
CA LEU A 164 -10.66 23.11 -16.89
C LEU A 164 -11.53 21.88 -17.25
N PRO A 165 -11.57 21.42 -18.52
CA PRO A 165 -12.22 20.15 -18.86
C PRO A 165 -11.70 18.97 -18.03
N LEU A 166 -10.38 18.88 -17.79
CA LEU A 166 -9.81 17.81 -16.97
C LEU A 166 -10.35 17.82 -15.53
N VAL A 167 -10.38 18.98 -14.90
CA VAL A 167 -10.90 19.10 -13.52
C VAL A 167 -12.38 18.77 -13.48
N VAL A 168 -13.19 19.39 -14.34
CA VAL A 168 -14.65 19.18 -14.39
C VAL A 168 -14.98 17.72 -14.70
N GLY A 169 -14.33 17.17 -15.71
CA GLY A 169 -14.54 15.81 -16.16
C GLY A 169 -14.02 14.76 -15.18
N SER A 170 -13.09 15.09 -14.27
CA SER A 170 -12.68 14.18 -13.21
C SER A 170 -13.73 14.00 -12.11
N LEU A 171 -14.63 14.98 -11.89
CA LEU A 171 -15.59 14.97 -10.78
C LEU A 171 -16.52 13.74 -10.77
N PRO A 172 -17.16 13.35 -11.89
CA PRO A 172 -17.99 12.15 -11.94
C PRO A 172 -17.19 10.89 -11.63
N TRP A 173 -15.95 10.81 -12.13
CA TRP A 173 -15.07 9.67 -11.91
C TRP A 173 -14.61 9.58 -10.47
N VAL A 174 -14.24 10.69 -9.83
CA VAL A 174 -13.91 10.76 -8.40
C VAL A 174 -15.08 10.27 -7.55
N LEU A 175 -16.30 10.72 -7.86
CA LEU A 175 -17.50 10.28 -7.12
C LEU A 175 -17.76 8.79 -7.32
N LEU A 176 -17.78 8.32 -8.56
CA LEU A 176 -18.06 6.93 -8.92
C LEU A 176 -17.03 5.98 -8.31
N THR A 177 -15.74 6.27 -8.50
CA THR A 177 -14.63 5.44 -8.02
C THR A 177 -14.48 5.54 -6.51
N GLY A 178 -14.72 6.71 -5.91
CA GLY A 178 -14.72 6.90 -4.45
C GLY A 178 -15.78 6.02 -3.77
N VAL A 179 -17.03 6.07 -4.26
CA VAL A 179 -18.14 5.26 -3.71
C VAL A 179 -17.90 3.77 -3.95
N SER A 180 -17.55 3.38 -5.18
CA SER A 180 -17.34 1.98 -5.52
C SER A 180 -16.15 1.38 -4.76
N SER A 181 -15.04 2.10 -4.64
CA SER A 181 -13.86 1.65 -3.88
C SER A 181 -14.19 1.43 -2.41
N TYR A 182 -15.01 2.29 -1.79
CA TYR A 182 -15.46 2.12 -0.41
C TYR A 182 -16.29 0.85 -0.25
N ILE A 183 -17.33 0.69 -1.08
CA ILE A 183 -18.27 -0.44 -0.99
C ILE A 183 -17.55 -1.77 -1.24
N VAL A 184 -16.73 -1.85 -2.30
CA VAL A 184 -15.99 -3.06 -2.66
C VAL A 184 -14.99 -3.42 -1.56
N THR A 185 -14.20 -2.45 -1.09
CA THR A 185 -13.19 -2.70 -0.06
C THR A 185 -13.83 -3.13 1.25
N LEU A 186 -14.95 -2.50 1.64
CA LEU A 186 -15.68 -2.86 2.86
C LEU A 186 -16.26 -4.28 2.77
N ARG A 187 -16.89 -4.63 1.65
CA ARG A 187 -17.43 -5.99 1.42
C ARG A 187 -16.34 -7.05 1.44
N LEU A 188 -15.22 -6.82 0.75
CA LEU A 188 -14.10 -7.75 0.73
C LEU A 188 -13.45 -7.91 2.10
N SER A 189 -13.28 -6.80 2.83
CA SER A 189 -12.67 -6.80 4.16
C SER A 189 -13.55 -7.49 5.21
N ARG A 190 -14.88 -7.25 5.20
CA ARG A 190 -15.83 -7.93 6.10
C ARG A 190 -15.87 -9.44 5.84
N ARG A 191 -16.01 -9.86 4.57
CA ARG A 191 -15.96 -11.28 4.19
C ARG A 191 -14.65 -11.95 4.60
N ARG A 192 -13.53 -11.23 4.51
CA ARG A 192 -12.23 -11.73 4.96
C ARG A 192 -12.18 -11.92 6.47
N GLN A 193 -12.75 -10.99 7.25
CA GLN A 193 -12.82 -11.11 8.71
C GLN A 193 -13.71 -12.28 9.15
N GLU A 194 -14.92 -12.40 8.60
CA GLU A 194 -15.84 -13.52 8.88
C GLU A 194 -15.17 -14.88 8.61
N ARG A 195 -14.45 -15.01 7.48
CA ARG A 195 -13.70 -16.23 7.14
C ARG A 195 -12.57 -16.52 8.13
N LEU A 196 -11.88 -15.49 8.63
CA LEU A 196 -10.80 -15.64 9.59
C LEU A 196 -11.35 -16.04 10.97
N GLU A 197 -12.47 -15.45 11.38
CA GLU A 197 -13.16 -15.77 12.64
C GLU A 197 -13.73 -17.20 12.61
N ALA A 198 -14.39 -17.60 11.53
CA ALA A 198 -14.86 -18.97 11.34
C ALA A 198 -13.71 -20.00 11.44
N ARG A 199 -12.54 -19.67 10.85
CA ARG A 199 -11.34 -20.52 10.94
C ARG A 199 -10.78 -20.58 12.36
N GLN A 200 -10.81 -19.49 13.11
CA GLN A 200 -10.37 -19.47 14.51
C GLN A 200 -11.30 -20.30 15.39
N LEU A 201 -12.62 -20.12 15.24
CA LEU A 201 -13.62 -20.91 15.96
C LEU A 201 -13.52 -22.41 15.65
N ALA A 202 -13.32 -22.79 14.38
CA ALA A 202 -13.11 -24.19 14.01
C ALA A 202 -11.85 -24.78 14.64
N ARG A 203 -10.74 -24.01 14.71
CA ARG A 203 -9.50 -24.43 15.38
C ARG A 203 -9.67 -24.56 16.89
N SER A 204 -10.36 -23.62 17.53
CA SER A 204 -10.65 -23.67 18.96
C SER A 204 -11.55 -24.85 19.32
N ARG A 205 -12.58 -25.13 18.50
CA ARG A 205 -13.44 -26.32 18.67
C ARG A 205 -12.66 -27.62 18.55
N ALA A 206 -11.82 -27.74 17.51
CA ALA A 206 -10.98 -28.92 17.32
C ALA A 206 -9.98 -29.13 18.48
N ALA A 207 -9.44 -28.06 19.06
CA ALA A 207 -8.56 -28.15 20.22
C ALA A 207 -9.30 -28.61 21.49
N ILE A 208 -10.53 -28.13 21.73
CA ILE A 208 -11.36 -28.57 22.87
C ILE A 208 -11.77 -30.05 22.71
N GLU A 209 -12.13 -30.46 21.49
CA GLU A 209 -12.50 -31.86 21.21
C GLU A 209 -11.30 -32.81 21.38
N ALA A 210 -10.10 -32.40 20.96
CA ALA A 210 -8.88 -33.18 21.16
C ALA A 210 -8.49 -33.31 22.64
N ASP A 211 -8.72 -32.27 23.46
CA ASP A 211 -8.45 -32.29 24.91
C ASP A 211 -9.51 -33.11 25.69
N GLY A 212 -10.77 -33.04 25.26
CA GLY A 212 -11.87 -33.83 25.83
C GLY A 212 -11.87 -35.31 25.42
N HIS A 213 -11.17 -35.67 24.34
CA HIS A 213 -11.03 -37.04 23.84
C HIS A 213 -9.72 -37.71 24.29
N ASP A 214 -9.13 -37.33 25.43
CA ASP A 214 -8.02 -38.10 26.01
C ASP A 214 -8.43 -39.59 26.14
N PRO A 215 -7.89 -40.51 25.32
CA PRO A 215 -8.23 -41.93 25.37
C PRO A 215 -7.60 -42.60 26.60
N SER A 216 -6.70 -41.91 27.31
CA SER A 216 -6.22 -42.33 28.61
C SER A 216 -7.19 -41.86 29.68
N GLY A 217 -8.28 -42.62 29.83
CA GLY A 217 -9.07 -42.69 31.07
C GLY A 217 -8.24 -43.19 32.26
N GLY A 218 -7.17 -42.47 32.57
CA GLY A 218 -6.22 -42.71 33.65
C GLY A 218 -6.60 -41.92 34.89
N ARG A 219 -7.64 -42.42 35.58
CA ARG A 219 -7.97 -42.16 37.00
C ARG A 219 -8.13 -40.69 37.42
N VAL A 220 -9.39 -40.24 37.42
CA VAL A 220 -9.88 -39.46 38.55
C VAL A 220 -9.77 -40.35 39.79
N SER A 221 -8.70 -40.20 40.56
CA SER A 221 -8.62 -40.75 41.90
C SER A 221 -9.61 -39.99 42.78
N ALA A 222 -10.84 -40.51 42.81
CA ALA A 222 -11.80 -40.28 43.87
C ALA A 222 -11.21 -40.83 45.18
N GLY A 223 -10.40 -40.01 45.85
CA GLY A 223 -10.01 -40.21 47.24
C GLY A 223 -11.14 -39.77 48.14
N LEU A 224 -12.18 -40.61 48.27
CA LEU A 224 -13.06 -40.60 49.44
C LEU A 224 -12.17 -40.75 50.69
N ARG A 225 -11.99 -39.69 51.46
CA ARG A 225 -11.67 -39.80 52.89
C ARG A 225 -12.97 -39.61 53.66
N THR A 226 -13.72 -40.71 53.77
CA THR A 226 -14.66 -40.91 54.87
C THR A 226 -13.88 -40.97 56.17
N GLY A 227 -14.29 -40.19 57.16
CA GLY A 227 -13.74 -40.23 58.51
C GLY A 227 -14.19 -41.47 59.30
N THR A 228 -13.46 -41.73 60.39
CA THR A 228 -13.80 -42.40 61.67
C THR A 228 -12.46 -42.56 62.40
N ASP A 229 -12.15 -41.79 63.45
CA ASP A 229 -12.53 -41.95 64.86
C ASP A 229 -11.67 -42.98 65.62
N ASP A 230 -11.39 -42.68 66.89
CA ASP A 230 -10.69 -43.44 67.96
C ASP A 230 -9.15 -43.66 67.92
N ARG A 231 -8.41 -42.81 68.65
CA ARG A 231 -7.75 -43.12 69.95
C ARG A 231 -6.86 -41.99 70.46
#